data_AF-A0A942CYF1-F1
#
_entry.id   AF-A0A942CYF1-F1
#
_cell.length_a   1.000
_cell.length_b   1.000
_cell.length_c   1.000
_cell.angle_alpha   90.00
_cell.angle_beta   90.00
_cell.angle_gamma   90.00
#
_symmetry.space_group_name_H-M   'P 1'
#
loop_
_entity.id
_entity.type
_entity.pdbx_description
1 polymer ?
#
loop_
_entity_poly.entity_id
_entity_poly.type
_entity_poly.pdbx_seq_one_letter_code
_entity_poly.pdbx_strand_id
1 'polypeptide(L)'
;MDASYPRYEERGEPAIRSSERDERRHLTNYRCPYCGGQSLLISYGDIPEDKYRIELYCENSSCVVREMTIIALCTDTAVSQDRADVRALHVVDRGTEEEQVAEGYELIRDEAGNVIGRGISAGTMLSNTDFGASTLRRRQRPTTIQVGPD
;
A
#
# COMPACT_ATOMS: atom_id res chain seq x y z
N MET A 1 -19.83 -34.00 27.82
CA MET A 1 -20.09 -33.07 26.69
C MET A 1 -18.93 -33.24 25.74
N ASP A 2 -19.02 -34.21 24.82
CA ASP A 2 -17.96 -34.50 23.86
C ASP A 2 -18.07 -33.55 22.67
N ALA A 3 -17.08 -32.67 22.53
CA ALA A 3 -16.93 -31.83 21.36
C ALA A 3 -16.39 -32.67 20.20
N SER A 4 -17.30 -33.36 19.51
CA SER A 4 -17.02 -34.07 18.27
C SER A 4 -16.77 -33.04 17.15
N TYR A 5 -15.51 -32.77 16.83
CA TYR A 5 -15.14 -31.96 15.68
C TYR A 5 -15.50 -32.70 14.39
N PRO A 6 -16.15 -32.06 13.41
CA PRO A 6 -16.39 -32.69 12.12
C PRO A 6 -15.06 -32.99 11.44
N ARG A 7 -14.85 -34.26 11.06
CA ARG A 7 -13.78 -34.66 10.14
C ARG A 7 -14.02 -33.97 8.80
N TYR A 8 -13.16 -33.06 8.41
CA TYR A 8 -13.10 -32.58 7.04
C TYR A 8 -12.74 -33.77 6.16
N GLU A 9 -13.66 -34.19 5.29
CA GLU A 9 -13.37 -35.16 4.24
C GLU A 9 -12.36 -34.52 3.28
N GLU A 10 -11.15 -35.08 3.27
CA GLU A 10 -10.08 -34.75 2.34
C GLU A 10 -10.55 -35.03 0.90
N ARG A 11 -11.23 -34.07 0.28
CA ARG A 11 -11.30 -34.01 -1.18
C ARG A 11 -9.88 -33.80 -1.66
N GLY A 12 -9.23 -34.89 -2.06
CA GLY A 12 -7.88 -34.89 -2.59
C GLY A 12 -7.77 -33.88 -3.72
N GLU A 13 -7.21 -32.71 -3.41
CA GLU A 13 -6.73 -31.78 -4.42
C GLU A 13 -5.73 -32.54 -5.29
N PRO A 14 -5.78 -32.41 -6.62
CA PRO A 14 -4.79 -33.03 -7.48
C PRO A 14 -3.41 -32.56 -7.01
N ALA A 15 -2.53 -33.52 -6.73
CA ALA A 15 -1.16 -33.24 -6.30
C ALA A 15 -0.40 -32.55 -7.44
N ILE A 16 -0.53 -31.22 -7.55
CA ILE A 16 0.36 -30.39 -8.35
C ILE A 16 1.76 -30.66 -7.81
N ARG A 17 2.67 -31.15 -8.67
CA ARG A 17 4.05 -31.44 -8.31
C ARG A 17 4.66 -30.20 -7.64
N SER A 18 5.27 -30.38 -6.47
CA SER A 18 5.80 -29.28 -5.65
C SER A 18 6.69 -28.32 -6.45
N SER A 19 7.47 -28.84 -7.39
CA SER A 19 8.33 -28.06 -8.30
C SER A 19 7.56 -27.05 -9.17
N GLU A 20 6.38 -27.41 -9.68
CA GLU A 20 5.57 -26.50 -10.51
C GLU A 20 4.86 -25.44 -9.66
N ARG A 21 4.59 -25.75 -8.39
CA ARG A 21 4.03 -24.80 -7.42
C ARG A 21 5.07 -23.74 -7.02
N ASP A 22 6.35 -24.13 -6.94
CA ASP A 22 7.46 -23.25 -6.57
C ASP A 22 7.91 -22.33 -7.73
N GLU A 23 7.89 -22.82 -8.98
CA GLU A 23 8.21 -21.98 -10.15
C GLU A 23 7.20 -20.86 -10.36
N ARG A 24 5.90 -21.11 -10.11
CA ARG A 24 4.83 -20.10 -10.23
C ARG A 24 4.92 -18.96 -9.21
N ARG A 25 5.71 -19.12 -8.16
CA ARG A 25 5.88 -18.08 -7.13
C ARG A 25 6.91 -17.05 -7.51
N HIS A 26 7.85 -17.37 -8.39
CA HIS A 26 8.94 -16.46 -8.75
C HIS A 26 8.46 -15.39 -9.72
N LEU A 27 8.46 -14.15 -9.25
CA LEU A 27 8.13 -12.98 -10.04
C LEU A 27 9.40 -12.44 -10.72
N THR A 28 9.97 -13.23 -11.63
CA THR A 28 11.28 -12.98 -12.27
C THR A 28 11.39 -11.63 -13.00
N ASN A 29 10.26 -11.06 -13.42
CA ASN A 29 10.21 -9.75 -14.08
C ASN A 29 10.01 -8.57 -13.12
N TYR A 30 9.82 -8.84 -11.82
CA TYR A 30 9.54 -7.81 -10.81
C TYR A 30 10.74 -7.64 -9.87
N ARG A 31 11.00 -6.38 -9.51
CA ARG A 31 12.06 -6.02 -8.56
C ARG A 31 11.44 -5.66 -7.22
N CYS A 32 12.09 -6.08 -6.13
CA CYS A 32 11.71 -5.63 -4.79
C CYS A 32 11.80 -4.10 -4.72
N PRO A 33 10.73 -3.39 -4.33
CA PRO A 33 10.73 -1.93 -4.29
C PRO A 33 11.65 -1.36 -3.21
N TYR A 34 12.06 -2.18 -2.24
CA TYR A 34 12.93 -1.77 -1.13
C TYR A 34 14.43 -2.00 -1.42
N CYS A 35 14.82 -3.18 -1.91
CA CYS A 35 16.23 -3.50 -2.18
C CYS A 35 16.63 -3.53 -3.67
N GLY A 36 15.66 -3.46 -4.60
CA GLY A 36 15.90 -3.50 -6.05
C GLY A 36 16.27 -4.87 -6.63
N GLY A 37 16.41 -5.91 -5.79
CA GLY A 37 16.73 -7.28 -6.18
C GLY A 37 15.57 -8.00 -6.91
N GLN A 38 15.91 -8.98 -7.74
CA GLN A 38 14.96 -9.84 -8.47
C GLN A 38 14.68 -11.12 -7.68
N SER A 39 14.32 -10.95 -6.41
CA SER A 39 14.08 -12.06 -5.46
C SER A 39 12.69 -11.96 -4.84
N LEU A 40 11.71 -11.49 -5.62
CA LEU A 40 10.32 -11.42 -5.21
C LEU A 40 9.60 -12.74 -5.51
N LEU A 41 8.89 -13.22 -4.51
CA LEU A 41 8.01 -14.37 -4.55
C LEU A 41 6.59 -13.95 -4.18
N ILE A 42 5.59 -14.70 -4.65
CA ILE A 42 4.26 -14.69 -4.02
C ILE A 42 4.38 -15.37 -2.65
N SER A 43 3.90 -14.68 -1.61
CA SER A 43 3.89 -15.17 -0.23
C SER A 43 3.09 -16.46 -0.12
N TYR A 44 3.46 -17.32 0.83
CA TYR A 44 2.67 -18.50 1.15
C TYR A 44 1.27 -18.15 1.68
N GLY A 45 1.14 -16.99 2.35
CA GLY A 45 -0.12 -16.49 2.90
C GLY A 45 -1.03 -15.81 1.87
N ASP A 46 -0.57 -15.66 0.63
CA ASP A 46 -1.35 -15.05 -0.42
C ASP A 46 -2.62 -15.87 -0.71
N ILE A 47 -3.75 -15.17 -0.91
CA ILE A 47 -5.05 -15.79 -1.21
C ILE A 47 -5.33 -15.58 -2.69
N PRO A 48 -5.20 -16.61 -3.56
CA PRO A 48 -5.34 -16.44 -5.00
C PRO A 48 -6.70 -15.88 -5.45
N GLU A 49 -7.74 -16.05 -4.64
CA GLU A 49 -9.08 -15.53 -4.89
C GLU A 49 -9.22 -14.02 -4.60
N ASP A 50 -8.34 -13.44 -3.78
CA ASP A 50 -8.33 -12.00 -3.49
C ASP A 50 -7.60 -11.23 -4.60
N LYS A 51 -8.33 -10.95 -5.68
CA LYS A 51 -7.78 -10.26 -6.87
C LYS A 51 -7.24 -8.85 -6.61
N TYR A 52 -7.55 -8.27 -5.45
CA TYR A 52 -7.19 -6.89 -5.11
C TYR A 52 -6.10 -6.81 -4.05
N ARG A 53 -5.58 -7.94 -3.58
CA ARG A 53 -4.48 -8.00 -2.62
C ARG A 53 -3.51 -9.08 -3.04
N ILE A 54 -2.24 -8.72 -3.11
CA ILE A 54 -1.16 -9.66 -3.34
C ILE A 54 -0.17 -9.54 -2.21
N GLU A 55 0.12 -10.64 -1.54
CA GLU A 55 1.19 -10.73 -0.56
C GLU A 55 2.47 -11.22 -1.24
N LEU A 56 3.54 -10.45 -1.12
CA LEU A 56 4.85 -10.75 -1.68
C LEU A 56 5.88 -10.97 -0.59
N TYR A 57 6.85 -11.83 -0.90
CA TYR A 57 8.00 -12.12 -0.07
C TYR A 57 9.30 -11.80 -0.82
N CYS A 58 10.26 -11.14 -0.17
CA CYS A 58 11.59 -10.92 -0.72
C CYS A 58 12.60 -11.87 -0.06
N GLU A 59 13.23 -12.73 -0.87
CA GLU A 59 14.22 -13.71 -0.39
C GLU A 59 15.61 -13.11 -0.13
N ASN A 60 15.84 -11.85 -0.50
CA ASN A 60 17.13 -11.22 -0.24
C ASN A 60 17.30 -11.01 1.27
N SER A 61 18.21 -11.78 1.89
CA SER A 61 18.50 -11.72 3.33
C SER A 61 19.02 -10.37 3.82
N SER A 62 19.52 -9.53 2.91
CA SER A 62 19.97 -8.16 3.21
C SER A 62 18.87 -7.11 3.02
N CYS A 63 17.66 -7.51 2.57
CA CYS A 63 16.53 -6.61 2.45
C CYS A 63 15.91 -6.31 3.81
N VAL A 64 15.66 -5.04 4.11
CA VAL A 64 15.00 -4.62 5.36
C VAL A 64 13.52 -5.05 5.41
N VAL A 65 12.90 -5.27 4.25
CA VAL A 65 11.51 -5.73 4.14
C VAL A 65 11.49 -7.14 3.56
N ARG A 66 11.03 -8.12 4.36
CA ARG A 66 10.88 -9.51 3.92
C ARG A 66 9.51 -9.82 3.38
N GLU A 67 8.46 -9.24 3.96
CA GLU A 67 7.08 -9.41 3.54
C GLU A 67 6.46 -8.06 3.24
N MET A 68 5.65 -8.01 2.17
CA MET A 68 4.93 -6.80 1.78
C MET A 68 3.58 -7.18 1.20
N THR A 69 2.57 -6.37 1.50
CA THR A 69 1.23 -6.53 0.94
C THR A 69 0.97 -5.40 -0.05
N ILE A 70 0.64 -5.76 -1.29
CA ILE A 70 0.23 -4.83 -2.32
C ILE A 70 -1.29 -4.87 -2.40
N ILE A 71 -1.93 -3.72 -2.24
CA ILE A 71 -3.38 -3.59 -2.40
C ILE A 71 -3.64 -2.78 -3.67
N ALA A 72 -4.37 -3.38 -4.62
CA ALA A 72 -4.78 -2.72 -5.83
C ALA A 72 -6.00 -1.84 -5.55
N LEU A 73 -5.79 -0.52 -5.55
CA LEU A 73 -6.87 0.45 -5.42
C LEU A 73 -7.48 0.72 -6.79
N CYS A 74 -8.58 0.03 -7.11
CA CYS A 74 -9.42 0.36 -8.26
C CYS A 74 -10.36 1.51 -7.87
N THR A 75 -10.17 2.68 -8.49
CA THR A 75 -10.95 3.90 -8.21
C THR A 75 -12.44 3.77 -8.55
N ASP A 76 -12.80 2.79 -9.38
CA ASP A 76 -14.13 2.59 -9.94
C ASP A 76 -14.94 1.48 -9.27
N THR A 77 -14.36 0.72 -8.32
CA THR A 77 -15.11 -0.32 -7.61
C THR A 77 -15.30 0.02 -6.14
N ALA A 78 -16.56 0.19 -5.73
CA ALA A 78 -16.94 0.37 -4.32
C ALA A 78 -16.37 -0.73 -3.40
N VAL A 79 -16.18 -1.93 -3.97
CA VAL A 79 -15.64 -3.12 -3.29
C VAL A 79 -14.25 -2.87 -2.71
N SER A 80 -13.38 -2.12 -3.40
CA SER A 80 -12.03 -1.84 -2.90
C SER A 80 -12.05 -0.85 -1.73
N GLN A 81 -12.94 0.15 -1.76
CA GLN A 81 -13.03 1.18 -0.71
C GLN A 81 -13.58 0.63 0.62
N ASP A 82 -14.45 -0.37 0.55
CA ASP A 82 -15.05 -1.01 1.74
C ASP A 82 -14.18 -2.11 2.36
N ARG A 83 -12.94 -2.29 1.90
CA ARG A 83 -12.02 -3.22 2.57
C ARG A 83 -11.45 -2.62 3.85
N ALA A 84 -11.27 -3.46 4.87
CA ALA A 84 -10.77 -3.03 6.17
C ALA A 84 -9.33 -2.48 6.11
N ASP A 85 -8.47 -3.10 5.30
CA ASP A 85 -7.09 -2.66 5.06
C ASP A 85 -7.03 -1.30 4.34
N VAL A 86 -7.86 -1.10 3.31
CA VAL A 86 -7.98 0.18 2.59
C VAL A 86 -8.51 1.29 3.51
N ARG A 87 -9.51 0.99 4.34
CA ARG A 87 -9.97 1.95 5.36
C ARG A 87 -8.88 2.32 6.35
N ALA A 88 -8.10 1.35 6.81
CA ALA A 88 -6.97 1.61 7.70
C ALA A 88 -5.91 2.51 7.03
N LEU A 89 -5.58 2.25 5.76
CA LEU A 89 -4.68 3.12 5.00
C LEU A 89 -5.22 4.54 4.85
N HIS A 90 -6.52 4.72 4.62
CA HIS A 90 -7.13 6.05 4.57
C HIS A 90 -7.03 6.82 5.89
N VAL A 91 -7.02 6.13 7.04
CA VAL A 91 -6.77 6.78 8.34
C VAL A 91 -5.35 7.30 8.42
N VAL A 92 -4.37 6.52 7.93
CA VAL A 92 -2.95 6.95 7.87
C VAL A 92 -2.78 8.12 6.90
N ASP A 93 -3.32 8.03 5.67
CA ASP A 93 -3.19 9.07 4.65
C ASP A 93 -3.84 10.39 5.06
N ARG A 94 -4.97 10.30 5.78
CA ARG A 94 -5.65 11.48 6.30
C ARG A 94 -4.90 12.04 7.51
N GLY A 95 -4.14 11.24 8.23
CA GLY A 95 -3.64 11.59 9.56
C GLY A 95 -4.76 11.58 10.60
N THR A 96 -4.40 11.55 11.88
CA THR A 96 -5.40 11.72 12.96
C THR A 96 -5.90 13.17 12.99
N GLU A 97 -7.12 13.42 13.49
CA GLU A 97 -7.60 14.81 13.66
C GLU A 97 -6.65 15.63 14.56
N GLU A 98 -6.01 14.99 15.54
CA GLU A 98 -5.03 15.62 16.44
C GLU A 98 -3.74 16.06 15.71
N GLU A 99 -3.23 15.20 14.81
CA GLU A 99 -2.05 15.51 14.00
C GLU A 99 -2.36 16.60 12.95
N GLN A 100 -3.57 16.58 12.38
CA GLN A 100 -4.03 17.61 11.47
C GLN A 100 -4.15 18.99 12.13
N VAL A 101 -4.58 19.05 13.39
CA VAL A 101 -4.61 20.30 14.17
C VAL A 101 -3.20 20.77 14.52
N ALA A 102 -2.28 19.84 14.84
CA ALA A 102 -0.89 20.16 15.14
C ALA A 102 -0.12 20.76 13.95
N GLU A 103 -0.45 20.36 12.73
CA GLU A 103 0.13 20.89 11.50
C GLU A 103 -0.56 22.17 10.97
N GLY A 104 -1.52 22.72 11.73
CA GLY A 104 -2.14 24.02 11.46
C GLY A 104 -3.28 24.01 10.45
N TYR A 105 -3.87 22.85 10.18
CA TYR A 105 -5.06 22.73 9.33
C TYR A 105 -6.32 22.95 10.15
N GLU A 106 -7.26 23.72 9.60
CA GLU A 106 -8.60 23.87 10.14
C GLU A 106 -9.54 22.91 9.42
N LEU A 107 -10.25 22.07 10.18
CA LEU A 107 -11.24 21.16 9.63
C LEU A 107 -12.51 21.94 9.26
N ILE A 108 -12.86 21.95 7.98
CA ILE A 108 -14.11 22.57 7.51
C ILE A 108 -15.23 21.56 7.72
N ARG A 109 -16.21 21.93 8.55
CA ARG A 109 -17.38 21.10 8.86
C ARG A 109 -18.65 21.68 8.21
N ASP A 110 -19.57 20.81 7.81
CA ASP A 110 -20.92 21.21 7.40
C ASP A 110 -21.81 21.56 8.62
N GLU A 111 -23.05 21.99 8.38
CA GLU A 111 -24.02 22.31 9.43
C GLU A 111 -24.40 21.10 10.31
N ALA A 112 -24.19 19.88 9.82
CA ALA A 112 -24.41 18.63 10.56
C ALA A 112 -23.16 18.18 11.35
N GLY A 113 -22.05 18.91 11.26
CA GLY A 113 -20.79 18.62 11.94
C GLY A 113 -19.87 17.65 11.19
N ASN A 114 -20.21 17.24 9.97
CA ASN A 114 -19.39 16.35 9.15
C ASN A 114 -18.21 17.10 8.53
N VAL A 115 -17.03 16.48 8.51
CA VAL A 115 -15.83 17.06 7.87
C VAL A 115 -15.97 16.98 6.34
N ILE A 116 -16.01 18.14 5.70
CA ILE A 116 -16.16 18.27 4.23
C ILE A 116 -14.89 18.78 3.54
N GLY A 117 -13.89 19.22 4.29
CA GLY A 117 -12.63 19.70 3.71
C GLY A 117 -11.60 20.12 4.76
N ARG A 118 -10.46 20.61 4.26
CA ARG A 118 -9.36 21.16 5.07
C ARG A 118 -8.99 22.54 4.56
N GLY A 119 -8.90 23.50 5.46
CA GLY A 119 -8.32 24.83 5.22
C GLY A 119 -6.95 24.95 5.90
N ILE A 120 -6.07 25.80 5.38
CA ILE A 120 -4.89 26.23 6.14
C ILE A 120 -5.34 27.39 7.02
N SER A 121 -5.15 27.28 8.33
CA SER A 121 -5.50 28.35 9.25
C SER A 121 -4.68 29.61 8.94
N ALA A 122 -5.35 30.74 8.74
CA ALA A 122 -4.70 32.03 8.39
C ALA A 122 -3.78 32.57 9.51
N GLY A 123 -3.72 31.91 10.67
CA GLY A 123 -2.86 32.26 11.81
C GLY A 123 -1.41 31.78 11.67
N THR A 124 -1.11 30.85 10.77
CA THR A 124 0.26 30.37 10.53
C THR A 124 0.90 31.10 9.35
N MET A 125 0.80 32.44 9.31
CA MET A 125 1.79 33.22 8.59
C MET A 125 3.07 33.21 9.40
N LEU A 126 3.92 32.22 9.13
CA LEU A 126 5.32 32.28 9.52
C LEU A 126 5.86 33.65 9.07
N SER A 127 6.27 34.46 10.05
CA SER A 127 7.05 35.66 9.83
C SER A 127 8.33 35.25 9.10
N ASN A 128 8.33 35.38 7.78
CA ASN A 128 9.49 35.24 6.93
C ASN A 128 10.39 36.48 7.11
N THR A 129 11.03 36.59 8.26
CA THR A 129 12.25 37.37 8.43
C THR A 129 13.20 36.53 9.25
N ASP A 130 14.31 36.17 8.62
CA ASP A 130 15.50 35.54 9.17
C ASP A 130 15.45 34.03 9.38
N PHE A 131 15.92 33.28 8.38
CA PHE A 131 17.19 32.54 8.50
C PHE A 131 17.59 31.86 7.18
N GLY A 132 18.72 32.29 6.63
CA GLY A 132 19.71 31.38 6.04
C GLY A 132 19.44 30.84 4.64
N ALA A 133 20.17 31.42 3.67
CA ALA A 133 20.45 30.82 2.38
C ALA A 133 20.79 29.32 2.46
N SER A 134 19.97 28.49 1.81
CA SER A 134 20.37 27.15 1.37
C SER A 134 19.68 26.82 0.06
N THR A 135 20.50 26.72 -0.98
CA THR A 135 20.19 26.41 -2.36
C THR A 135 19.43 25.08 -2.50
N LEU A 136 18.10 25.14 -2.59
CA LEU A 136 17.29 24.04 -3.09
C LEU A 136 17.23 24.09 -4.62
N ARG A 137 18.08 23.27 -5.24
CA ARG A 137 18.00 22.95 -6.67
C ARG A 137 16.62 22.37 -6.97
N ARG A 138 15.79 23.10 -7.72
CA ARG A 138 14.59 22.57 -8.39
C ARG A 138 15.01 21.34 -9.20
N ARG A 139 14.67 20.13 -8.73
CA ARG A 139 14.66 18.95 -9.60
C ARG A 139 13.55 19.15 -10.61
N GLN A 140 13.93 19.57 -11.81
CA GLN A 140 13.08 19.48 -12.99
C GLN A 140 12.66 18.02 -13.17
N ARG A 141 11.35 17.80 -13.32
CA ARG A 141 10.81 16.50 -13.72
C ARG A 141 11.22 16.25 -15.18
N PRO A 142 11.85 15.11 -15.53
CA PRO A 142 12.00 14.75 -16.93
C PRO A 142 10.65 14.26 -17.48
N THR A 143 10.20 14.94 -18.53
CA THR A 143 9.01 14.62 -19.32
C THR A 143 9.38 13.59 -20.40
N THR A 144 8.49 12.61 -20.58
CA THR A 144 8.23 11.85 -21.82
C THR A 144 9.30 10.86 -22.31
N ILE A 145 9.01 9.57 -22.16
CA ILE A 145 9.60 8.48 -22.97
C ILE A 145 8.62 8.23 -24.12
N GLN A 146 9.06 8.44 -25.37
CA GLN A 146 8.37 7.91 -26.55
C GLN A 146 8.97 6.53 -26.88
N VAL A 147 8.12 5.51 -26.96
CA VAL A 147 8.48 4.20 -27.49
C VAL A 147 8.00 4.16 -28.93
N GLY A 148 8.94 4.07 -29.87
CA GLY A 148 8.65 3.77 -31.27
C GLY A 148 8.46 2.25 -31.48
N PRO A 149 7.73 1.83 -32.52
CA PRO A 149 7.52 0.41 -32.81
C PRO A 149 8.69 -0.21 -33.60
N ASP A 150 9.03 -1.45 -33.26
CA ASP A 150 9.71 -2.41 -34.14
C ASP A 150 8.69 -3.41 -34.70
#